data_AF-A0A2K8YUS1-F1
#
_entry.id   AF-A0A2K8YUS1-F1
#
_cell.length_a   1.000
_cell.length_b   1.000
_cell.length_c   1.000
_cell.angle_alpha   90.00
_cell.angle_beta   90.00
_cell.angle_gamma   90.00
#
_symmetry.space_group_name_H-M   'P 1'
#
loop_
_entity.id
_entity.type
_entity.pdbx_description
1 polymer ?
#
loop_
_entity_poly.entity_id
_entity_poly.type
_entity_poly.pdbx_seq_one_letter_code
_entity_poly.pdbx_strand_id
1 'polypeptide(L)'
;MTRDELLHSREYWIAKIQLDLFSQLDKYMSENDISRTQLAEKLGVTKGYVSQILNGDFDHKISKLVDLALAMGKVPQINYMDVQEYIDAENRSENNSPYRFSKSFRADYSANLQIA
;
A
#
# COMPACT_ATOMS: atom_id res chain seq x y z
N MET A 1 -11.39 -15.80 -9.54
CA MET A 1 -9.93 -15.69 -9.72
C MET A 1 -9.26 -16.52 -8.64
N THR A 2 -8.33 -17.39 -9.01
CA THR A 2 -7.56 -18.20 -8.06
C THR A 2 -6.41 -17.39 -7.46
N ARG A 3 -5.81 -17.88 -6.37
CA ARG A 3 -4.65 -17.23 -5.74
C ARG A 3 -3.46 -17.15 -6.71
N ASP A 4 -3.25 -18.22 -7.47
CA ASP A 4 -2.20 -18.32 -8.47
C ASP A 4 -2.38 -17.29 -9.59
N GLU A 5 -3.61 -17.17 -10.11
CA GLU A 5 -3.97 -16.15 -11.11
C GLU A 5 -3.71 -14.72 -10.59
N LEU A 6 -4.00 -14.45 -9.32
CA LEU A 6 -3.76 -13.14 -8.70
C LEU A 6 -2.27 -12.81 -8.60
N LEU A 7 -1.43 -13.78 -8.18
CA LEU A 7 0.01 -13.57 -8.02
C LEU A 7 0.72 -13.28 -9.34
N HIS A 8 0.14 -13.70 -10.46
CA HIS A 8 0.64 -13.42 -11.81
C HIS A 8 -0.01 -12.19 -12.46
N SER A 9 -0.97 -11.55 -11.78
CA SER A 9 -1.66 -10.36 -12.31
C SER A 9 -0.94 -9.07 -11.94
N ARG A 10 -0.80 -8.18 -12.93
CA ARG A 10 -0.23 -6.83 -12.75
C ARG A 10 -1.07 -6.02 -11.77
N GLU A 11 -2.38 -6.10 -11.91
CA GLU A 11 -3.37 -5.32 -11.20
C GLU A 11 -3.32 -5.62 -9.70
N TYR A 12 -3.11 -6.88 -9.32
CA TYR A 12 -2.93 -7.26 -7.92
C TYR A 12 -1.72 -6.57 -7.28
N TRP A 13 -0.55 -6.60 -7.95
CA TRP A 13 0.66 -5.98 -7.41
C TRP A 13 0.57 -4.45 -7.36
N ILE A 14 -0.05 -3.83 -8.36
CA ILE A 14 -0.34 -2.38 -8.35
C ILE A 14 -1.23 -2.05 -7.15
N ALA A 15 -2.39 -2.72 -7.02
CA ALA A 15 -3.32 -2.47 -5.92
C ALA A 15 -2.65 -2.69 -4.55
N LYS A 16 -1.84 -3.74 -4.41
CA LYS A 16 -1.11 -4.04 -3.18
C LYS A 16 -0.13 -2.91 -2.80
N ILE A 17 0.60 -2.37 -3.76
CA ILE A 17 1.52 -1.23 -3.55
C ILE A 17 0.74 0.04 -3.19
N GLN A 18 -0.36 0.31 -3.89
CA GLN A 18 -1.21 1.47 -3.62
C GLN A 18 -1.80 1.44 -2.21
N LEU A 19 -2.29 0.28 -1.76
CA LEU A 19 -2.85 0.09 -0.44
C LEU A 19 -1.82 0.27 0.68
N ASP A 20 -0.59 -0.24 0.51
CA ASP A 20 0.45 -0.02 1.49
C ASP A 20 0.78 1.48 1.61
N LEU A 21 1.01 2.15 0.48
CA LEU A 21 1.28 3.58 0.49
C LEU A 21 0.15 4.38 1.13
N PHE A 22 -1.10 4.05 0.82
CA PHE A 22 -2.28 4.63 1.46
C PHE A 22 -2.22 4.46 2.97
N SER A 23 -1.95 3.24 3.46
CA SER A 23 -1.84 2.97 4.90
C SER A 23 -0.70 3.75 5.56
N GLN A 24 0.44 3.91 4.88
CA GLN A 24 1.54 4.73 5.39
C GLN A 24 1.15 6.21 5.50
N LEU A 25 0.45 6.74 4.49
CA LEU A 25 -0.01 8.14 4.49
C LEU A 25 -1.07 8.40 5.55
N ASP A 26 -2.06 7.51 5.67
CA ASP A 26 -3.12 7.63 6.67
C ASP A 26 -2.55 7.57 8.09
N LYS A 27 -1.64 6.62 8.34
CA LYS A 27 -0.91 6.53 9.60
C LYS A 27 -0.10 7.79 9.88
N TYR A 28 0.66 8.28 8.90
CA TYR A 28 1.44 9.50 9.03
C TYR A 28 0.55 10.71 9.37
N MET A 29 -0.60 10.84 8.69
CA MET A 29 -1.56 11.91 8.97
C MET A 29 -2.12 11.82 10.40
N SER A 30 -2.49 10.61 10.83
CA SER A 30 -3.02 10.37 12.18
C SER A 30 -1.97 10.64 13.27
N GLU A 31 -0.72 10.18 13.10
CA GLU A 31 0.36 10.38 14.08
C GLU A 31 0.79 11.85 14.22
N ASN A 32 0.57 12.66 13.19
CA ASN A 32 0.93 14.08 13.17
C ASN A 32 -0.27 15.02 13.34
N ASP A 33 -1.49 14.48 13.50
CA ASP A 33 -2.75 15.25 13.58
C ASP A 33 -2.89 16.30 12.45
N ILE A 34 -2.62 15.87 11.21
CA ILE A 34 -2.72 16.75 10.04
C ILE A 34 -3.86 16.35 9.10
N SER A 35 -4.53 17.35 8.55
CA SER A 35 -5.53 17.20 7.50
C SER A 35 -4.90 16.90 6.14
N ARG A 36 -5.73 16.43 5.18
CA ARG A 36 -5.30 16.24 3.78
C ARG A 36 -4.75 17.52 3.15
N THR A 37 -5.28 18.68 3.55
CA THR A 37 -4.80 19.99 3.06
C THR A 37 -3.39 20.28 3.56
N GLN A 38 -3.15 20.09 4.87
CA GLN A 38 -1.83 20.29 5.47
C GLN A 38 -0.80 19.27 4.96
N LEU A 39 -1.23 18.03 4.69
CA LEU A 39 -0.40 17.05 4.02
C LEU A 39 0.00 17.55 2.61
N ALA A 40 -0.95 18.06 1.82
CA ALA A 40 -0.65 18.60 0.49
C ALA A 40 0.39 19.73 0.53
N GLU A 41 0.24 20.66 1.47
CA GLU A 41 1.19 21.75 1.71
C GLU A 41 2.58 21.21 2.06
N LYS A 42 2.66 20.23 2.97
CA LYS A 42 3.93 19.60 3.38
C LYS A 42 4.62 18.83 2.26
N LEU A 43 3.83 18.20 1.38
CA LEU A 43 4.31 17.46 0.21
C LEU A 43 4.67 18.39 -0.97
N GLY A 44 4.32 19.69 -0.92
CA GLY A 44 4.48 20.61 -2.04
C GLY A 44 3.60 20.25 -3.25
N VAL A 45 2.44 19.64 -3.02
CA VAL A 45 1.50 19.19 -4.06
C VAL A 45 0.10 19.80 -3.85
N THR A 46 -0.78 19.62 -4.82
CA THR A 46 -2.15 20.15 -4.72
C THR A 46 -3.03 19.28 -3.82
N LYS A 47 -4.03 19.87 -3.16
CA LYS A 47 -5.04 19.14 -2.38
C LYS A 47 -5.78 18.08 -3.22
N GLY A 48 -6.08 18.40 -4.48
CA GLY A 48 -6.71 17.47 -5.42
C GLY A 48 -5.87 16.23 -5.66
N TYR A 49 -4.55 16.38 -5.77
CA TYR A 49 -3.62 15.27 -5.91
C TYR A 49 -3.60 14.36 -4.67
N VAL A 50 -3.62 14.94 -3.46
CA VAL A 50 -3.74 14.15 -2.22
C VAL A 50 -5.06 13.37 -2.17
N SER A 51 -6.18 13.97 -2.61
CA SER A 51 -7.45 13.25 -2.70
C SER A 51 -7.43 12.10 -3.71
N GLN A 52 -6.80 12.28 -4.87
CA GLN A 52 -6.62 11.20 -5.87
C GLN A 52 -5.85 10.02 -5.29
N ILE A 53 -4.75 10.29 -4.57
CA ILE A 53 -3.97 9.27 -3.86
C ILE A 53 -4.84 8.51 -2.86
N LEU A 54 -5.54 9.26 -2.01
CA LEU A 54 -6.34 8.68 -0.91
C LEU A 54 -7.64 8.03 -1.37
N ASN A 55 -8.00 8.19 -2.65
CA ASN A 55 -9.15 7.53 -3.27
C ASN A 55 -8.72 6.39 -4.22
N GLY A 56 -7.41 6.10 -4.34
CA GLY A 56 -6.87 5.03 -5.19
C GLY A 56 -6.90 5.30 -6.69
N ASP A 57 -7.33 6.50 -7.11
CA ASP A 57 -7.44 6.92 -8.52
C ASP A 57 -6.17 7.65 -8.94
N PHE A 58 -5.07 6.90 -9.10
CA PHE A 58 -3.80 7.45 -9.55
C PHE A 58 -2.95 6.46 -10.37
N ASP A 59 -2.37 6.96 -11.47
CA ASP A 59 -1.52 6.21 -12.41
C ASP A 59 -0.01 6.40 -12.10
N HIS A 60 0.42 6.24 -10.84
CA HIS A 60 1.72 6.79 -10.43
C HIS A 60 2.91 6.11 -11.11
N LYS A 61 3.70 6.98 -11.74
CA LYS A 61 5.11 6.76 -12.00
C LYS A 61 5.82 6.50 -10.66
N ILE A 62 6.78 5.58 -10.66
CA ILE A 62 7.60 5.21 -9.49
C ILE A 62 8.15 6.46 -8.77
N SER A 63 8.51 7.51 -9.51
CA SER A 63 8.98 8.79 -8.96
C SER A 63 8.03 9.41 -7.94
N LYS A 64 6.71 9.27 -8.10
CA LYS A 64 5.72 9.81 -7.16
C LYS A 64 5.58 8.99 -5.89
N LEU A 65 5.72 7.67 -5.98
CA LEU A 65 5.79 6.81 -4.79
C LEU A 65 7.01 7.17 -3.94
N VAL A 66 8.14 7.46 -4.60
CA VAL A 66 9.38 7.89 -3.96
C VAL A 66 9.23 9.24 -3.28
N ASP A 67 8.69 10.26 -3.99
CA ASP A 67 8.43 11.60 -3.41
C ASP A 67 7.60 11.51 -2.11
N LEU A 68 6.53 10.69 -2.13
CA LEU A 68 5.64 10.50 -0.99
C LEU A 68 6.33 9.79 0.18
N ALA A 69 7.09 8.73 -0.09
CA ALA A 69 7.86 8.03 0.93
C ALA A 69 8.85 8.99 1.62
N LEU A 70 9.61 9.76 0.84
CA LEU A 70 10.61 10.70 1.36
C LEU A 70 9.99 11.82 2.20
N ALA A 71 8.84 12.34 1.79
CA ALA A 71 8.19 13.42 2.52
C ALA A 71 7.56 12.98 3.86
N MET A 72 7.30 11.68 4.02
CA MET A 72 6.98 11.04 5.30
C MET A 72 8.24 10.69 6.13
N GLY A 73 9.44 11.01 5.64
CA GLY A 73 10.71 10.63 6.28
C GLY A 73 11.05 9.14 6.14
N LYS A 74 10.50 8.46 5.14
CA LYS A 74 10.72 7.04 4.86
C LYS A 74 11.58 6.87 3.61
N VAL A 75 12.28 5.74 3.53
CA VAL A 75 12.98 5.32 2.32
C VAL A 75 12.18 4.22 1.62
N PRO A 76 11.93 4.30 0.30
CA PRO A 76 11.30 3.21 -0.43
C PRO A 76 12.29 2.04 -0.54
N GLN A 77 11.81 0.82 -0.28
CA GLN A 77 12.58 -0.41 -0.45
C GLN A 77 11.80 -1.37 -1.33
N ILE A 78 12.37 -1.76 -2.48
CA ILE A 78 11.78 -2.72 -3.42
C ILE A 78 12.69 -3.95 -3.45
N ASN A 79 12.13 -5.11 -3.14
CA ASN A 79 12.81 -6.40 -3.22
C ASN A 79 12.07 -7.28 -4.23
N TYR A 80 12.81 -8.08 -4.98
CA TYR A 80 12.28 -9.07 -5.92
C TYR A 80 12.50 -10.46 -5.34
N MET A 81 11.55 -11.36 -5.54
CA MET A 81 11.64 -12.74 -5.10
C MET A 81 10.85 -13.64 -6.05
N ASP A 82 11.19 -14.92 -6.08
CA ASP A 82 10.44 -15.90 -6.85
C ASP A 82 9.01 -16.05 -6.30
N VAL A 83 8.04 -16.28 -7.19
CA VAL A 83 6.62 -16.41 -6.81
C VAL A 83 6.43 -17.56 -5.81
N GLN A 84 7.14 -18.67 -6.00
CA GLN A 84 7.07 -19.79 -5.07
C GLN A 84 7.68 -19.45 -3.72
N GLU A 85 8.81 -18.74 -3.69
CA GLU A 85 9.40 -18.26 -2.43
C GLU A 85 8.45 -17.31 -1.69
N TYR A 86 7.72 -16.46 -2.43
CA TYR A 86 6.71 -15.55 -1.87
C TYR A 86 5.57 -16.34 -1.23
N ILE A 87 5.04 -17.35 -1.91
CA ILE A 87 3.98 -18.24 -1.39
C ILE A 87 4.47 -18.94 -0.12
N ASP A 88 5.68 -19.52 -0.17
CA ASP A 88 6.25 -20.23 0.96
C ASP A 88 6.52 -19.31 2.15
N ALA A 89 6.91 -18.06 1.90
CA ALA A 89 7.10 -17.05 2.93
C ALA A 89 5.77 -16.64 3.57
N GLU A 90 4.71 -16.43 2.78
CA GLU A 90 3.36 -16.08 3.26
C GLU A 90 2.80 -17.20 4.15
N ASN A 91 2.96 -18.46 3.74
CA ASN A 91 2.54 -19.64 4.51
C ASN A 91 3.35 -19.82 5.80
N ARG A 92 4.66 -19.50 5.79
CA ARG A 92 5.52 -19.51 6.99
C ARG A 92 5.19 -18.38 7.97
N SER A 93 4.60 -17.29 7.48
CA SER A 93 4.41 -16.03 8.21
C SER A 93 3.21 -15.99 9.15
N GLU A 94 2.49 -17.09 9.38
CA GLU A 94 1.44 -17.13 10.41
C GLU A 94 1.97 -16.87 11.84
N ASN A 95 3.29 -16.84 12.07
CA ASN A 95 3.87 -16.62 13.41
C ASN A 95 4.90 -15.47 13.58
N ASN A 96 5.41 -14.82 12.52
CA ASN A 96 6.19 -13.56 12.60
C ASN A 96 6.70 -13.11 11.22
N SER A 97 5.86 -12.45 10.42
CA SER A 97 6.31 -11.90 9.13
C SER A 97 7.30 -10.74 9.32
N PRO A 98 8.49 -10.74 8.68
CA PRO A 98 9.33 -9.56 8.56
C PRO A 98 8.69 -8.49 7.65
N TYR A 99 7.70 -8.88 6.84
CA TYR A 99 6.84 -7.96 6.10
C TYR A 99 5.67 -7.56 7.00
N ARG A 100 5.91 -6.55 7.85
CA ARG A 100 4.86 -5.88 8.64
C ARG A 100 3.95 -5.07 7.72
N PHE A 101 3.05 -5.73 7.01
CA PHE A 101 1.81 -5.08 6.58
C PHE A 101 0.83 -5.13 7.76
N SER A 102 0.05 -4.07 7.93
CA SER A 102 -0.94 -3.97 9.00
C SER A 102 -1.89 -5.17 8.97
N LYS A 103 -2.21 -5.71 10.15
CA LYS A 103 -3.13 -6.84 10.36
C LYS A 103 -4.51 -6.67 9.68
N SER A 104 -4.86 -5.46 9.23
CA SER A 104 -6.10 -5.14 8.54
C SER A 104 -6.32 -5.89 7.22
N PHE A 105 -5.25 -6.35 6.55
CA PHE A 105 -5.40 -7.04 5.26
C PHE A 105 -6.19 -8.37 5.34
N ARG A 106 -6.08 -9.13 6.45
CA ARG A 106 -6.82 -10.40 6.58
C ARG A 106 -8.31 -10.20 6.89
N ALA A 107 -8.71 -9.08 7.48
CA ALA A 107 -10.10 -8.86 7.89
C ALA A 107 -10.99 -8.37 6.73
N ASP A 108 -10.48 -7.47 5.89
CA ASP A 108 -11.29 -6.82 4.86
C ASP A 108 -11.49 -7.69 3.60
N TYR A 109 -10.55 -8.59 3.29
CA TYR A 109 -10.70 -9.51 2.16
C TYR A 109 -11.71 -10.64 2.43
N SER A 110 -11.82 -11.13 3.67
CA SER A 110 -12.83 -12.13 4.04
C SER A 110 -14.25 -11.56 4.08
N ALA A 111 -14.40 -10.26 4.38
CA ALA A 111 -15.70 -9.60 4.44
C ALA A 111 -16.30 -9.34 3.04
N ASN A 112 -15.45 -9.03 2.04
CA ASN A 112 -15.89 -8.70 0.69
C ASN A 112 -16.17 -9.91 -0.22
N LEU A 113 -15.87 -11.14 0.24
CA LEU A 113 -16.16 -12.39 -0.48
C LEU A 113 -17.38 -13.16 0.08
N GLN A 114 -18.04 -12.64 1.12
CA GLN A 114 -19.30 -13.20 1.65
C GLN A 114 -20.55 -12.49 1.10
N ILE A 115 -20.37 -11.51 0.20
CA ILE A 115 -21.46 -10.86 -0.54
C ILE A 115 -21.10 -10.91 -2.04
N ALA A 116 -21.06 -12.13 -2.59
CA ALA A 116 -21.09 -12.40 -4.02
C ALA A 116 -21.59 -13.83 -4.25
#